data_AF-A0A923R346-F1
#
_entry.id   AF-A0A923R346-F1
#
_cell.length_a   1.000
_cell.length_b   1.000
_cell.length_c   1.000
_cell.angle_alpha   90.00
_cell.angle_beta   90.00
_cell.angle_gamma   90.00
#
_symmetry.space_group_name_H-M   'P 1'
#
loop_
_entity.id
_entity.type
_entity.pdbx_description
1 polymer ?
#
loop_
_entity_poly.entity_id
_entity_poly.type
_entity_poly.pdbx_seq_one_letter_code
_entity_poly.pdbx_strand_id
1 'polypeptide(L)'
;MIIPDGNYFINPESPGKNLQYWKVGGFVQATKYFVDDKIKINAVLRIDKNQYFDPKLNPRISIVYTPEKKHNFRASFQQGYRFPSLFEAFSNINSGGV
;
A
#
# COMPACT_ATOMS: atom_id res chain seq x y z
N MET A 1 11.28 -15.32 4.69
CA MET A 1 11.16 -16.41 5.67
C MET A 1 11.57 -15.84 7.03
N ILE A 2 10.66 -15.82 8.00
CA ILE A 2 10.98 -15.45 9.38
C ILE A 2 10.98 -16.72 10.22
N ILE A 3 12.02 -16.92 11.02
CA ILE A 3 12.16 -18.06 11.92
C ILE A 3 11.57 -17.65 13.28
N PRO A 4 10.44 -18.22 13.72
CA PRO A 4 9.85 -17.93 15.01
C PRO A 4 10.65 -18.62 16.12
N ASP A 5 11.21 -17.83 17.01
CA ASP A 5 12.01 -18.26 18.18
C ASP A 5 11.13 -18.67 19.39
N GLY A 6 9.84 -18.96 19.16
CA GLY A 6 8.90 -19.35 20.22
C GLY A 6 8.48 -18.25 21.21
N ASN A 7 9.21 -17.14 21.35
CA ASN A 7 8.92 -16.08 22.33
C ASN A 7 8.23 -14.83 21.76
N TYR A 8 8.55 -14.39 20.53
CA TYR A 8 8.13 -13.06 20.02
C TYR A 8 7.22 -13.08 18.79
N PHE A 9 7.12 -14.18 18.04
CA PHE A 9 6.31 -14.28 16.82
C PHE A 9 5.45 -15.54 16.84
N ILE A 10 4.12 -15.37 16.79
CA ILE A 10 3.16 -16.48 16.69
C ILE A 10 2.82 -16.68 15.23
N ASN A 11 2.99 -17.91 14.73
CA ASN A 11 2.42 -18.28 13.44
C ASN A 11 0.89 -18.51 13.64
N PRO A 12 0.02 -17.70 13.01
CA PRO A 12 -1.43 -17.78 13.20
C PRO A 12 -2.06 -19.04 12.62
N GLU A 13 -1.38 -19.72 11.67
CA GLU A 13 -1.90 -20.91 10.99
C GLU A 13 -1.30 -22.22 11.54
N SER A 14 -0.05 -22.20 12.03
CA SER A 14 0.63 -23.41 12.51
C SER A 14 1.65 -23.08 13.61
N PRO A 15 1.27 -23.19 14.89
CA PRO A 15 2.17 -22.97 16.02
C PRO A 15 3.47 -23.79 15.89
N GLY A 16 4.63 -23.16 16.09
CA GLY A 16 5.95 -23.81 16.01
C GLY A 16 6.55 -23.98 14.61
N LYS A 17 5.85 -23.55 13.54
CA LYS A 17 6.40 -23.52 12.17
C LYS A 17 6.73 -22.11 11.70
N ASN A 18 7.70 -22.01 10.78
CA ASN A 18 8.13 -20.75 10.17
C ASN A 18 6.96 -19.92 9.63
N LEU A 19 6.95 -18.62 9.96
CA LEU A 19 5.99 -17.67 9.40
C LEU A 19 6.43 -17.32 7.98
N GLN A 20 5.69 -17.83 7.01
CA GLN A 20 5.82 -17.47 5.60
C GLN A 20 4.97 -16.23 5.34
N TYR A 21 5.51 -15.27 4.62
CA TYR A 21 4.82 -14.03 4.30
C TYR A 21 5.07 -13.67 2.85
N TRP A 22 3.99 -13.39 2.11
CA TRP A 22 4.07 -12.83 0.78
C TRP A 22 3.12 -11.64 0.62
N LYS A 23 3.49 -10.75 -0.30
CA LYS A 23 2.68 -9.64 -0.75
C LYS A 23 2.78 -9.56 -2.27
N VAL A 24 1.63 -9.41 -2.93
CA VAL A 24 1.54 -9.17 -4.37
C VAL A 24 0.70 -7.92 -4.59
N GLY A 25 0.94 -7.24 -5.69
CA GLY A 25 0.13 -6.09 -6.06
C GLY A 25 0.20 -5.83 -7.55
N GLY A 26 -0.82 -5.15 -8.05
CA GLY A 26 -0.92 -4.71 -9.42
C GLY A 26 -1.44 -3.28 -9.48
N PHE A 27 -1.14 -2.58 -10.55
CA PHE A 27 -1.70 -1.26 -10.79
C PHE A 27 -2.01 -1.04 -12.26
N VAL A 28 -2.98 -0.18 -12.51
CA VAL A 28 -3.30 0.35 -13.83
C VAL A 28 -3.24 1.86 -13.78
N GLN A 29 -2.75 2.47 -14.85
CA GLN A 29 -2.60 3.91 -14.96
C GLN A 29 -3.11 4.37 -16.32
N ALA A 30 -3.95 5.41 -16.30
CA ALA A 30 -4.41 6.10 -17.50
C ALA A 30 -4.02 7.58 -17.41
N THR A 31 -3.54 8.13 -18.51
CA THR A 31 -3.21 9.55 -18.63
C THR A 31 -3.86 10.10 -19.87
N LYS A 32 -4.51 11.25 -19.74
CA LYS A 32 -5.13 11.94 -20.88
C LYS A 32 -4.79 13.42 -20.84
N TYR A 33 -4.53 13.95 -22.03
CA TYR A 33 -4.28 15.35 -22.27
C TYR A 33 -5.51 15.98 -22.91
N PHE A 34 -5.80 17.22 -22.55
CA PHE A 34 -6.94 17.99 -23.00
C PHE A 34 -6.53 19.43 -23.27
N VAL A 35 -7.31 20.13 -24.10
CA VAL A 35 -7.17 21.56 -24.42
C VAL A 35 -5.75 21.89 -24.87
N ASP A 36 -5.37 21.41 -26.06
CA ASP A 36 -4.03 21.62 -26.64
C ASP A 36 -2.89 21.28 -25.66
N ASP A 37 -3.02 20.13 -24.98
CA ASP A 37 -2.11 19.62 -23.97
C ASP A 37 -1.92 20.50 -22.71
N LYS A 38 -2.72 21.54 -22.53
CA LYS A 38 -2.66 22.42 -21.34
C LYS A 38 -3.20 21.76 -20.08
N ILE A 39 -4.09 20.77 -20.21
CA ILE A 39 -4.62 20.03 -19.06
C ILE A 39 -4.18 18.57 -19.17
N LYS A 40 -3.44 18.09 -18.17
CA LYS A 40 -3.06 16.69 -18.03
C LYS A 40 -3.80 16.09 -16.85
N ILE A 41 -4.60 15.06 -17.11
CA ILE A 41 -5.26 14.26 -16.07
C ILE A 41 -4.58 12.90 -16.01
N ASN A 42 -4.24 12.46 -14.82
CA ASN A 42 -3.67 11.16 -14.53
C ASN A 42 -4.51 10.45 -13.47
N ALA A 43 -4.95 9.25 -13.78
CA ALA A 43 -5.66 8.38 -12.85
C ALA A 43 -4.87 7.07 -12.70
N VAL A 44 -4.73 6.63 -11.47
CA VAL A 44 -4.07 5.37 -11.11
C VAL A 44 -4.96 4.62 -10.15
N LEU A 45 -5.08 3.32 -10.39
CA LEU A 45 -5.74 2.39 -9.49
C LEU A 45 -4.76 1.28 -9.15
N ARG A 46 -4.50 1.10 -7.86
CA ARG A 46 -3.59 0.06 -7.36
C ARG A 46 -4.32 -0.89 -6.43
N ILE A 47 -4.05 -2.17 -6.55
CA ILE A 47 -4.53 -3.22 -5.64
C ILE A 47 -3.31 -3.91 -5.05
N ASP A 48 -3.28 -4.01 -3.73
CA ASP A 48 -2.26 -4.78 -3.00
C ASP A 48 -2.94 -5.87 -2.17
N LYS A 49 -2.45 -7.10 -2.27
CA LYS A 49 -2.84 -8.24 -1.43
C LYS A 49 -1.65 -8.70 -0.61
N ASN A 50 -1.90 -8.90 0.66
CA ASN A 50 -0.98 -9.49 1.62
C ASN A 50 -1.56 -10.83 2.06
N GLN A 51 -0.73 -11.84 2.28
CA GLN A 51 -1.14 -13.20 2.63
C GLN A 51 -2.22 -13.23 3.72
N TYR A 52 -2.04 -12.45 4.78
CA TYR A 52 -2.89 -12.49 5.98
C TYR A 52 -3.89 -11.33 6.09
N PHE A 53 -3.94 -10.43 5.11
CA PHE A 53 -4.84 -9.27 5.13
C PHE A 53 -5.67 -9.19 3.85
N ASP A 54 -6.85 -8.60 3.94
CA ASP A 54 -7.69 -8.39 2.76
C ASP A 54 -7.00 -7.49 1.73
N PRO A 55 -7.24 -7.73 0.42
CA PRO A 55 -6.73 -6.84 -0.60
C PRO A 55 -7.21 -5.40 -0.38
N LYS A 56 -6.35 -4.43 -0.66
CA LYS A 56 -6.65 -3.00 -0.48
C LYS A 56 -6.51 -2.25 -1.79
N LEU A 57 -7.53 -1.45 -2.08
CA LEU A 57 -7.60 -0.56 -3.23
C LEU A 57 -7.03 0.81 -2.87
N ASN A 58 -6.12 1.31 -3.69
CA ASN A 58 -5.44 2.59 -3.50
C ASN A 58 -5.63 3.44 -4.78
N PRO A 59 -6.71 4.25 -4.86
CA PRO A 59 -6.93 5.17 -5.96
C PRO A 59 -6.07 6.44 -5.83
N ARG A 60 -5.61 6.94 -6.97
CA ARG A 60 -4.97 8.27 -7.09
C ARG A 60 -5.47 8.96 -8.36
N ILE A 61 -5.85 10.22 -8.21
CA ILE A 61 -6.13 11.12 -9.33
C ILE A 61 -5.30 12.38 -9.19
N SER A 62 -4.73 12.85 -10.30
CA SER A 62 -4.03 14.13 -10.35
C SER A 62 -4.35 14.87 -11.63
N ILE A 63 -4.42 16.20 -11.51
CA ILE A 63 -4.69 17.14 -12.58
C ILE A 63 -3.56 18.16 -12.56
N VAL A 64 -2.99 18.40 -13.73
CA VAL A 64 -2.02 19.47 -13.96
C VAL A 64 -2.62 20.38 -15.02
N TYR A 65 -2.70 21.67 -14.72
CA TYR A 65 -3.11 22.70 -15.65
C TYR A 65 -1.94 23.67 -15.89
N THR A 66 -1.61 23.84 -17.16
CA THR A 66 -0.51 24.68 -17.65
C THR A 66 -1.12 25.73 -18.58
N PRO A 67 -1.66 26.84 -18.03
CA PRO A 67 -2.24 27.91 -18.84
C PRO A 67 -1.22 28.56 -19.78
N GLU A 68 0.01 28.73 -19.29
CA GLU A 68 1.13 29.35 -19.98
C GLU A 68 2.40 28.55 -19.69
N LYS A 69 3.42 28.59 -20.57
CA LYS A 69 4.62 27.74 -20.45
C LYS A 69 5.35 27.87 -19.09
N LYS A 70 5.18 29.00 -18.39
CA LYS A 70 5.85 29.31 -17.11
C LYS A 70 4.96 29.11 -15.88
N HIS A 71 3.68 28.80 -16.04
CA HIS A 71 2.74 28.67 -14.91
C HIS A 71 2.10 27.28 -14.93
N ASN A 72 2.21 26.56 -13.81
CA ASN A 72 1.67 25.22 -13.65
C ASN A 72 0.92 25.12 -12.33
N PHE A 73 -0.34 24.71 -12.40
CA PHE A 73 -1.17 24.43 -11.24
C PHE A 73 -1.38 22.92 -11.16
N ARG A 74 -1.20 22.34 -9.96
CA ARG A 74 -1.37 20.92 -9.74
C ARG A 74 -2.30 20.68 -8.57
N ALA A 75 -3.30 19.84 -8.80
CA ALA A 75 -4.16 19.29 -7.77
C ALA A 75 -4.08 17.77 -7.83
N SER A 76 -4.00 17.12 -6.67
CA SER A 76 -3.97 15.66 -6.60
C SER A 76 -4.68 15.17 -5.35
N PHE A 77 -5.40 14.08 -5.51
CA PHE A 77 -6.03 13.34 -4.43
C PHE A 77 -5.60 11.88 -4.51
N GLN A 78 -5.14 11.33 -3.39
CA GLN A 78 -4.76 9.93 -3.31
C GLN A 78 -5.16 9.35 -1.96
N GLN A 79 -5.61 8.09 -1.99
CA GLN A 79 -5.82 7.30 -0.80
C GLN A 79 -4.78 6.19 -0.76
N GLY A 80 -4.09 6.10 0.37
CA GLY A 80 -3.06 5.08 0.63
C GLY A 80 -3.43 4.26 1.85
N TYR A 81 -3.08 2.97 1.82
CA TYR A 81 -3.22 2.06 2.94
C TYR A 81 -1.88 1.43 3.33
N ARG A 82 -1.59 1.39 4.63
CA ARG A 82 -0.44 0.70 5.20
C ARG A 82 -0.91 -0.57 5.88
N PHE A 83 -0.42 -1.71 5.41
CA PHE A 83 -0.61 -2.97 6.12
C PHE A 83 0.19 -2.95 7.43
N PRO A 84 -0.35 -3.57 8.51
CA PRO A 84 0.43 -3.83 9.70
C PRO A 84 1.72 -4.58 9.36
N SER A 85 2.80 -4.23 10.04
CA SER A 85 4.04 -4.98 10.02
C SER A 85 3.84 -6.37 10.62
N LEU A 86 4.76 -7.29 10.34
CA LEU A 86 4.72 -8.64 10.91
C LEU A 86 4.77 -8.64 12.44
N PHE A 87 5.46 -7.67 13.04
CA PHE A 87 5.47 -7.48 14.49
C PHE A 87 4.11 -6.96 14.99
N GLU A 88 3.54 -5.93 14.38
CA GLU A 88 2.21 -5.42 14.77
C GLU A 88 1.09 -6.47 14.62
N ALA A 89 1.22 -7.38 13.65
CA ALA A 89 0.22 -8.38 13.34
C ALA A 89 0.36 -9.68 14.15
N PHE A 90 1.59 -10.10 14.47
CA PHE A 90 1.89 -11.44 14.96
C PHE A 90 2.82 -11.48 16.17
N SER A 91 3.20 -10.32 16.73
CA SER A 91 3.89 -10.32 18.02
C SER A 91 2.90 -10.61 19.13
N ASN A 92 3.30 -11.52 20.02
CA ASN A 92 2.66 -11.67 21.32
C ASN A 92 3.61 -11.09 22.35
N ILE A 93 3.26 -9.93 22.88
CA ILE A 93 4.00 -9.33 23.98
C ILE A 93 3.38 -9.91 25.25
N ASN A 94 3.87 -11.06 25.70
CA ASN A 94 3.66 -11.44 27.09
C ASN A 94 4.59 -10.55 27.94
N SER A 95 4.19 -9.30 28.16
CA SER A 95 4.72 -8.52 29.27
C SER A 95 4.18 -9.19 30.51
N GLY A 96 4.89 -10.22 30.97
CA GLY A 96 4.69 -10.77 32.30
C GLY A 96 4.71 -9.60 33.26
N GLY A 97 3.53 -9.27 33.79
CA GLY A 97 3.41 -8.37 34.92
C GLY A 97 4.22 -8.97 36.05
N VAL A 98 5.36 -8.35 36.32
CA VAL A 98 5.92 -8.24 37.66
C VAL A 98 5.62 -6.83 38.15
#